data_AF-A0A1G0VHJ7-F1
#
_entry.id   AF-A0A1G0VHJ7-F1
#
_cell.length_a   1.000
_cell.length_b   1.000
_cell.length_c   1.000
_cell.angle_alpha   90.00
_cell.angle_beta   90.00
_cell.angle_gamma   90.00
#
_symmetry.space_group_name_H-M   'P 1'
#
loop_
_entity.id
_entity.type
_entity.pdbx_description
1 polymer ?
#
loop_
_entity_poly.entity_id
_entity_poly.type
_entity_poly.pdbx_seq_one_letter_code
_entity_poly.pdbx_strand_id
1 'polypeptide(L)'
;MEKNLVKLIQEKISDQLSLWDDVTIHSHRFGGIEFQLNGKEFGHIHNFGTMDILLGNKLREAIVTEGLAKPHHIFPQTGWISYYFESEADIKNALWLLRFSYLLNSLKQKTITIEQFESRIETLNVSSTIKQIVIRKGS
;
A
#
# COMPACT_ATOMS: atom_id res chain seq x y z
N MET A 1 -9.86 -10.22 -15.01
CA MET A 1 -9.32 -9.00 -15.63
C MET A 1 -8.57 -9.36 -16.91
N GLU A 2 -8.58 -8.50 -17.92
CA GLU A 2 -7.78 -8.70 -19.13
C GLU A 2 -6.28 -8.61 -18.82
N LYS A 3 -5.45 -9.50 -19.38
CA LYS A 3 -4.00 -9.53 -19.14
C LYS A 3 -3.31 -8.21 -19.50
N ASN A 4 -3.79 -7.54 -20.54
CA ASN A 4 -3.25 -6.24 -20.97
C ASN A 4 -3.46 -5.15 -19.92
N LEU A 5 -4.63 -5.14 -19.25
CA LEU A 5 -4.93 -4.19 -18.19
C LEU A 5 -4.03 -4.43 -16.96
N VAL A 6 -3.83 -5.68 -16.55
CA VAL A 6 -2.94 -5.99 -15.41
C VAL A 6 -1.52 -5.50 -15.69
N LYS A 7 -1.00 -5.76 -16.89
CA LYS A 7 0.33 -5.31 -17.30
C LYS A 7 0.44 -3.78 -17.28
N LEU A 8 -0.54 -3.08 -17.85
CA LEU A 8 -0.61 -1.62 -17.83
C LEU A 8 -0.59 -1.05 -16.41
N ILE A 9 -1.39 -1.63 -15.50
CA ILE A 9 -1.46 -1.23 -14.09
C ILE A 9 -0.10 -1.43 -13.42
N GLN A 10 0.52 -2.60 -13.60
CA GLN A 10 1.84 -2.91 -13.05
C GLN A 10 2.90 -1.92 -13.54
N GLU A 11 2.93 -1.60 -14.84
CA GLU A 11 3.86 -0.64 -15.44
C GLU A 11 3.64 0.77 -14.87
N LYS A 12 2.41 1.29 -14.92
CA LYS A 12 2.12 2.65 -14.43
C LYS A 12 2.39 2.84 -12.94
N ILE A 13 2.06 1.85 -12.11
CA ILE A 13 2.37 1.92 -10.68
C ILE A 13 3.87 1.82 -10.46
N SER A 14 4.58 0.94 -11.18
CA SER A 14 6.04 0.83 -11.08
C SER A 14 6.74 2.13 -11.45
N ASP A 15 6.33 2.79 -12.53
CA ASP A 15 6.89 4.06 -12.96
C ASP A 15 6.77 5.12 -11.85
N GLN A 16 5.59 5.23 -11.21
CA GLN A 16 5.37 6.17 -10.12
C GLN A 16 6.17 5.83 -8.86
N LEU A 17 6.26 4.54 -8.50
CA LEU A 17 6.96 4.10 -7.30
C LEU A 17 8.49 4.16 -7.45
N SER A 18 9.01 4.03 -8.68
CA SER A 18 10.45 4.16 -8.96
C SER A 18 11.02 5.55 -8.64
N LEU A 19 10.14 6.55 -8.52
CA LEU A 19 10.49 7.93 -8.16
C LEU A 19 10.52 8.14 -6.64
N TRP A 20 10.14 7.16 -5.83
CA TRP A 20 10.12 7.29 -4.38
C TRP A 20 11.48 6.88 -3.80
N ASP A 21 11.96 7.67 -2.83
CA ASP A 21 13.24 7.42 -2.17
C ASP A 21 13.31 6.00 -1.62
N ASP A 22 14.42 5.31 -1.93
CA ASP A 22 14.78 3.97 -1.46
C ASP A 22 13.81 2.85 -1.86
N VAL A 23 12.95 3.08 -2.87
CA VAL A 23 12.06 2.06 -3.43
C VAL A 23 12.76 1.26 -4.51
N THR A 24 12.63 -0.07 -4.44
CA THR A 24 13.05 -1.01 -5.49
C THR A 24 11.88 -1.93 -5.86
N ILE A 25 11.91 -2.44 -7.09
CA ILE A 25 10.82 -3.24 -7.67
C ILE A 25 11.40 -4.58 -8.12
N HIS A 26 10.75 -5.66 -7.70
CA HIS A 26 11.19 -7.04 -7.97
C HIS A 26 10.04 -7.92 -8.44
N SER A 27 10.35 -9.08 -9.00
CA SER A 27 9.33 -10.09 -9.26
C SER A 27 8.82 -10.69 -7.94
N HIS A 28 7.50 -10.81 -7.79
CA HIS A 28 6.92 -11.41 -6.61
C HIS A 28 6.95 -12.95 -6.69
N ARG A 29 7.30 -13.62 -5.59
CA ARG A 29 7.45 -15.10 -5.53
C ARG A 29 6.18 -15.89 -5.88
N PHE A 30 5.00 -15.27 -5.77
CA PHE A 30 3.71 -15.88 -6.13
C PHE A 30 3.19 -15.40 -7.51
N GLY A 31 4.05 -14.75 -8.29
CA GLY A 31 3.74 -14.20 -9.60
C GLY A 31 3.18 -12.79 -9.50
N GLY A 32 3.85 -11.84 -10.17
CA GLY A 32 3.52 -10.42 -10.06
C GLY A 32 4.76 -9.59 -9.85
N ILE A 33 4.55 -8.40 -9.30
CA ILE A 33 5.60 -7.46 -8.90
C ILE A 33 5.46 -7.12 -7.42
N GLU A 34 6.57 -6.93 -6.73
CA GLU A 34 6.62 -6.48 -5.35
C GLU A 34 7.44 -5.21 -5.22
N PHE A 35 7.05 -4.37 -4.26
CA PHE A 35 7.69 -3.08 -3.99
C PHE A 35 8.35 -3.14 -2.63
N GLN A 36 9.64 -2.81 -2.58
CA GLN A 36 10.44 -2.88 -1.36
C GLN A 36 11.00 -1.52 -1.00
N LEU A 37 10.98 -1.19 0.29
CA LEU A 37 11.69 -0.07 0.90
C LEU A 37 12.87 -0.64 1.69
N ASN A 38 14.10 -0.27 1.32
CA ASN A 38 15.35 -0.80 1.90
C ASN A 38 15.34 -2.34 2.03
N GLY A 39 14.93 -3.04 0.97
CA GLY A 39 14.90 -4.50 0.95
C GLY A 39 13.74 -5.16 1.70
N LYS A 40 12.74 -4.39 2.16
CA LYS A 40 11.54 -4.93 2.83
C LYS A 40 10.28 -4.55 2.07
N GLU A 41 9.47 -5.57 1.74
CA GLU A 41 8.20 -5.40 1.03
C GLU A 41 7.24 -4.48 1.79
N PHE A 42 6.62 -3.53 1.08
CA PHE A 42 5.51 -2.72 1.58
C PHE A 42 4.23 -2.86 0.75
N GLY A 43 4.24 -3.63 -0.33
CA GLY A 43 3.07 -4.00 -1.13
C GLY A 43 3.47 -4.78 -2.37
N HIS A 44 2.53 -5.49 -2.97
CA HIS A 44 2.74 -6.23 -4.22
C HIS A 44 1.47 -6.31 -5.06
N ILE A 45 1.62 -6.54 -6.37
CA ILE A 45 0.52 -6.73 -7.33
C ILE A 45 0.70 -8.08 -8.02
N HIS A 46 -0.30 -8.94 -7.90
CA HIS A 46 -0.33 -10.24 -8.56
C HIS A 46 -0.66 -10.13 -10.05
N ASN A 47 -0.21 -11.12 -10.83
CA ASN A 47 -0.49 -11.23 -12.28
C ASN A 47 -1.97 -11.39 -12.65
N PHE A 48 -2.86 -11.57 -11.68
CA PHE A 48 -4.30 -11.68 -11.87
C PHE A 48 -5.08 -10.41 -11.49
N GLY A 49 -4.39 -9.32 -11.17
CA GLY A 49 -5.02 -8.00 -10.99
C GLY A 49 -5.51 -7.72 -9.57
N THR A 50 -4.79 -8.21 -8.56
CA THR A 50 -5.02 -7.90 -7.15
C THR A 50 -3.75 -7.32 -6.54
N MET A 51 -3.88 -6.26 -5.75
CA MET A 51 -2.79 -5.69 -4.95
C MET A 51 -2.99 -6.05 -3.48
N ASP A 52 -1.95 -6.54 -2.82
CA ASP A 52 -1.99 -6.85 -1.40
C ASP A 52 -0.99 -6.02 -0.60
N ILE A 53 -1.38 -5.62 0.61
CA ILE A 53 -0.58 -4.79 1.51
C ILE A 53 -0.77 -5.27 2.96
N LEU A 54 0.33 -5.34 3.71
CA LEU A 54 0.33 -5.65 5.14
C LEU A 54 0.42 -4.37 6.00
N LEU A 55 -0.65 -4.04 6.73
CA LEU A 55 -0.75 -2.79 7.54
C LEU A 55 -0.75 -3.03 9.06
N GLY A 56 -1.28 -4.19 9.49
CA GLY A 56 -1.57 -4.55 10.88
C GLY A 56 -3.06 -4.42 11.22
N ASN A 57 -3.54 -5.21 12.18
CA ASN A 57 -4.97 -5.48 12.38
C ASN A 57 -5.84 -4.23 12.51
N LYS A 58 -5.47 -3.27 13.38
CA LYS A 58 -6.26 -2.04 13.60
C LYS A 58 -6.38 -1.18 12.33
N LEU A 59 -5.29 -1.05 11.58
CA LEU A 59 -5.28 -0.27 10.33
C LEU A 59 -6.07 -0.99 9.24
N ARG A 60 -5.88 -2.29 9.11
CA ARG A 60 -6.66 -3.13 8.18
C ARG A 60 -8.15 -3.02 8.47
N GLU A 61 -8.57 -3.00 9.73
CA GLU A 61 -9.97 -2.85 10.13
C GLU A 61 -10.55 -1.50 9.72
N ALA A 62 -9.83 -0.41 9.97
CA ALA A 62 -10.25 0.94 9.56
C ALA A 62 -10.34 1.06 8.03
N ILE A 63 -9.31 0.63 7.30
CA ILE A 63 -9.26 0.66 5.83
C ILE A 63 -10.41 -0.13 5.20
N VAL A 64 -10.73 -1.31 5.73
CA VAL A 64 -11.85 -2.13 5.23
C VAL A 64 -13.20 -1.52 5.57
N THR A 65 -13.36 -1.00 6.80
CA THR A 65 -14.60 -0.33 7.23
C THR A 65 -14.91 0.90 6.37
N GLU A 66 -13.89 1.64 5.97
CA GLU A 66 -14.02 2.81 5.08
C GLU A 66 -14.21 2.44 3.59
N GLY A 67 -14.20 1.15 3.25
CA GLY A 67 -14.40 0.67 1.88
C GLY A 67 -13.20 0.91 0.95
N LEU A 68 -12.04 1.30 1.48
CA LEU A 68 -10.83 1.61 0.71
C LEU A 68 -10.14 0.35 0.17
N ALA A 69 -10.32 -0.78 0.84
CA ALA A 69 -9.86 -2.09 0.40
C ALA A 69 -10.75 -3.21 0.99
N LYS A 70 -10.45 -4.46 0.63
CA LYS A 70 -11.14 -5.65 1.16
C LYS A 70 -10.20 -6.43 2.09
N PRO A 71 -10.75 -7.29 2.97
CA PRO A 71 -9.97 -8.31 3.65
C PRO A 71 -9.17 -9.15 2.65
N HIS A 72 -7.95 -9.54 3.02
CA HIS A 72 -7.21 -10.50 2.21
C HIS A 72 -7.94 -11.84 2.10
N HIS A 73 -8.11 -12.34 0.87
CA HIS A 73 -8.95 -13.51 0.61
C HIS A 73 -8.45 -14.82 1.26
N ILE A 74 -7.12 -15.02 1.37
CA ILE A 74 -6.51 -16.20 2.03
C ILE A 74 -6.31 -15.98 3.53
N PHE A 75 -6.05 -14.74 3.94
CA PHE A 75 -5.65 -14.38 5.31
C PHE A 75 -6.57 -13.33 5.91
N PRO A 76 -7.91 -13.54 5.90
CA PRO A 76 -8.87 -12.47 6.17
C PRO A 76 -8.83 -11.93 7.60
N GLN A 77 -8.31 -12.72 8.55
CA GLN A 77 -8.20 -12.39 9.98
C GLN A 77 -6.84 -11.76 10.36
N THR A 78 -6.00 -11.43 9.38
CA THR A 78 -4.68 -10.82 9.61
C THR A 78 -4.68 -9.33 9.24
N GLY A 79 -3.51 -8.70 9.36
CA GLY A 79 -3.29 -7.31 8.95
C GLY A 79 -3.22 -7.09 7.43
N TRP A 80 -3.43 -8.12 6.62
CA TRP A 80 -3.43 -8.05 5.16
C TRP A 80 -4.75 -7.49 4.61
N ILE A 81 -4.63 -6.59 3.64
CA ILE A 81 -5.72 -6.13 2.77
C ILE A 81 -5.47 -6.58 1.33
N SER A 82 -6.55 -6.71 0.57
CA SER A 82 -6.53 -6.86 -0.88
C SER A 82 -7.29 -5.69 -1.53
N TYR A 83 -6.70 -5.11 -2.55
CA TYR A 83 -7.32 -4.14 -3.44
C TYR A 83 -7.49 -4.78 -4.82
N TYR A 84 -8.73 -4.75 -5.33
CA TYR A 84 -9.07 -5.34 -6.62
C TYR A 84 -9.20 -4.22 -7.63
N PHE A 85 -8.47 -4.32 -8.73
CA PHE A 85 -8.62 -3.40 -9.83
C PHE A 85 -9.84 -3.80 -10.67
N GLU A 86 -10.54 -2.83 -11.23
CA GLU A 86 -11.60 -3.05 -12.23
C GLU A 86 -11.26 -2.31 -13.53
N SER A 87 -10.53 -1.20 -13.42
CA SER A 87 -10.15 -0.32 -14.53
C SER A 87 -8.83 0.40 -14.26
N GLU A 88 -8.34 1.14 -15.25
CA GLU A 88 -7.18 2.02 -15.08
C GLU A 88 -7.43 3.16 -14.06
N ALA A 89 -8.67 3.60 -13.88
CA ALA A 89 -9.02 4.66 -12.94
C ALA A 89 -8.67 4.31 -11.48
N ASP A 90 -8.60 3.01 -11.18
CA ASP A 90 -8.27 2.46 -9.86
C ASP A 90 -6.80 2.66 -9.47
N ILE A 91 -5.92 2.96 -10.43
CA ILE A 91 -4.50 3.22 -10.18
C ILE A 91 -4.32 4.35 -9.16
N LYS A 92 -5.16 5.39 -9.21
CA LYS A 92 -5.11 6.51 -8.27
C LYS A 92 -5.29 6.05 -6.82
N ASN A 93 -6.26 5.18 -6.57
CA ASN A 93 -6.56 4.67 -5.23
C ASN A 93 -5.48 3.67 -4.78
N ALA A 94 -4.97 2.85 -5.69
CA ALA A 94 -3.86 1.95 -5.40
C ALA A 94 -2.58 2.70 -5.01
N LEU A 95 -2.23 3.77 -5.74
CA LEU A 95 -1.09 4.64 -5.41
C LEU A 95 -1.26 5.31 -4.05
N TRP A 96 -2.49 5.70 -3.70
CA TRP A 96 -2.78 6.24 -2.37
C TRP A 96 -2.51 5.20 -1.26
N LEU A 97 -3.00 3.96 -1.43
CA LEU A 97 -2.77 2.87 -0.48
C LEU A 97 -1.27 2.51 -0.37
N LEU A 98 -0.56 2.45 -1.49
CA LEU A 98 0.88 2.20 -1.53
C LEU A 98 1.66 3.33 -0.86
N ARG A 99 1.26 4.59 -1.06
CA ARG A 99 1.92 5.74 -0.43
C ARG A 99 1.70 5.71 1.08
N PHE A 100 0.50 5.36 1.53
CA PHE A 100 0.22 5.15 2.95
C PHE A 100 1.09 4.05 3.54
N SER A 101 1.20 2.88 2.88
CA SER A 101 2.06 1.78 3.32
C SER A 101 3.55 2.15 3.34
N TYR A 102 4.02 2.88 2.32
CA TYR A 102 5.38 3.40 2.24
C TYR A 102 5.72 4.28 3.42
N LEU A 103 4.84 5.22 3.81
CA LEU A 103 5.07 6.09 4.96
C LEU A 103 5.11 5.31 6.28
N LEU A 104 4.23 4.32 6.46
CA LEU A 104 4.26 3.45 7.64
C LEU A 104 5.56 2.66 7.74
N ASN A 105 6.06 2.14 6.61
CA ASN A 105 7.32 1.43 6.56
C ASN A 105 8.52 2.36 6.74
N SER A 106 8.46 3.58 6.22
CA SER A 106 9.49 4.62 6.43
C SER A 106 9.65 4.95 7.91
N LEU A 107 8.53 5.18 8.62
CA LEU A 107 8.55 5.40 10.06
C LEU A 107 9.07 4.16 10.81
N LYS A 108 8.58 2.96 10.48
CA LYS A 108 9.02 1.69 11.10
C LYS A 108 10.52 1.43 10.91
N GLN A 109 11.06 1.80 9.76
CA GLN A 109 12.47 1.65 9.42
C GLN A 109 13.32 2.85 9.85
N LYS A 110 12.70 3.88 10.45
CA LYS A 110 13.35 5.12 10.91
C LYS A 110 14.06 5.89 9.80
N THR A 111 13.55 5.83 8.57
CA THR A 111 14.06 6.64 7.44
C THR A 111 13.49 8.06 7.45
N ILE A 112 12.42 8.29 8.20
CA ILE A 112 11.82 9.60 8.45
C ILE A 112 11.54 9.77 9.95
N THR A 113 11.47 11.01 10.41
CA THR A 113 11.05 11.34 11.78
C THR A 113 9.53 11.23 11.94
N ILE A 114 9.06 11.29 13.18
CA ILE A 114 7.62 11.32 13.49
C ILE A 114 6.99 12.58 12.91
N GLU A 115 7.64 13.74 13.03
CA GLU A 115 7.14 15.01 12.50
C GLU A 115 7.02 14.97 10.97
N GLN A 116 8.02 14.39 10.29
CA GLN A 116 7.98 14.19 8.85
C GLN A 116 6.87 13.21 8.45
N PHE A 117 6.67 12.14 9.22
CA PHE A 117 5.58 11.20 9.00
C PHE A 117 4.21 11.87 9.15
N GLU A 118 3.98 12.57 10.26
CA GLU A 118 2.71 13.26 10.54
C GLU A 118 2.38 14.28 9.46
N SER A 119 3.35 15.14 9.09
CA SER A 119 3.17 16.11 8.00
C SER A 119 2.81 15.43 6.67
N ARG A 120 3.50 14.34 6.30
CA ARG A 120 3.21 13.61 5.05
C ARG A 120 1.86 12.89 5.11
N ILE A 121 1.46 12.34 6.25
CA ILE A 121 0.13 11.72 6.44
C ILE A 121 -0.99 12.75 6.30
N GLU A 122 -0.80 13.98 6.78
CA GLU A 122 -1.78 15.05 6.60
C GLU A 122 -2.04 15.36 5.12
N THR A 123 -0.99 15.33 4.28
CA THR A 123 -1.16 15.53 2.83
C THR A 123 -1.90 14.41 2.12
N LEU A 124 -2.00 13.21 2.73
CA LEU A 124 -2.75 12.09 2.18
C LEU A 124 -4.26 12.19 2.43
N ASN A 125 -4.75 13.16 3.21
CA ASN A 125 -6.17 13.31 3.51
C ASN A 125 -6.79 12.01 4.08
N VAL A 126 -6.06 11.30 4.95
CA VAL A 126 -6.60 10.13 5.67
C VAL A 126 -7.77 10.55 6.56
N SER A 127 -8.69 9.62 6.83
CA SER A 127 -9.79 9.86 7.78
C SER A 127 -9.26 10.19 9.19
N SER A 128 -10.10 10.83 10.01
CA SER A 128 -9.77 11.08 11.42
C SER A 128 -9.52 9.77 12.18
N THR A 129 -10.26 8.70 11.86
CA THR A 129 -10.07 7.36 12.43
C THR A 129 -8.68 6.82 12.12
N ILE A 130 -8.26 6.83 10.85
CA ILE A 130 -6.93 6.36 10.44
C ILE A 130 -5.85 7.24 11.07
N LYS A 131 -6.04 8.57 11.07
CA LYS A 131 -5.10 9.53 11.68
C LYS A 131 -4.85 9.21 13.16
N GLN A 132 -5.90 8.93 13.93
CA GLN A 132 -5.76 8.56 15.34
C GLN A 132 -5.01 7.24 15.55
N ILE A 133 -5.18 6.26 14.66
CA ILE A 133 -4.48 4.98 14.74
C ILE A 133 -2.98 5.15 14.48
N VAL A 134 -2.61 5.96 13.47
CA VAL A 134 -1.20 6.13 13.10
C VAL A 134 -0.43 7.04 14.04
N ILE A 135 -1.04 8.10 14.59
CA ILE A 135 -0.38 8.99 15.57
C ILE A 135 0.01 8.20 16.83
N ARG A 136 -0.90 7.37 17.37
CA ARG A 136 -0.60 6.49 18.52
C ARG A 136 0.52 5.48 18.27
N LYS A 137 0.87 5.25 17.01
CA LYS A 137 1.92 4.32 16.58
C LYS A 137 3.26 5.03 16.41
N GLY A 138 3.25 6.36 16.24
CA GLY A 138 4.43 7.20 16.11
C GLY A 138 4.92 7.77 17.44
N SER A 139 4.02 8.05 18.37
CA SER A 139 4.32 8.40 19.78
C SER A 139 4.86 7.22 20.58
#